data_AF-A0A2M7T7Y4-F1
#
_entry.id   AF-A0A2M7T7Y4-F1
#
_cell.length_a   1.000
_cell.length_b   1.000
_cell.length_c   1.000
_cell.angle_alpha   90.00
_cell.angle_beta   90.00
_cell.angle_gamma   90.00
#
_symmetry.space_group_name_H-M   'P 1'
#
loop_
_entity.id
_entity.type
_entity.pdbx_description
1 polymer ?
#
loop_
_entity_poly.entity_id
_entity_poly.type
_entity_poly.pdbx_seq_one_letter_code
_entity_poly.pdbx_strand_id
1 'polypeptide(L)'
;SPIKNLGDEPSTFDISVKNVLRLKIVAVWVEGSKLDYAIWGNPYLTGPKIVEMTIGDIKYRSNDTELEMDIAPYVKSGRTYLPVRYVAEALGATVFWNNKTKTATVAGANGTVLTLTIGSRIMRNSNSNVQMDAAPEIRAGRTMLPIRWVAEALGATVDWNQEAKLVTIKLP
;
A
#
# COMPACT_ATOMS: atom_id res chain seq x y z
N SER A 1 -19.43 1.37 -52.02
CA SER A 1 -19.93 0.62 -50.85
C SER A 1 -18.78 0.17 -49.98
N PRO A 2 -18.94 0.19 -48.66
CA PRO A 2 -17.85 0.35 -47.70
C PRO A 2 -17.25 -0.95 -47.19
N ILE A 3 -16.14 -0.74 -46.50
CA ILE A 3 -15.14 -1.63 -45.94
C ILE A 3 -15.74 -2.71 -45.04
N LYS A 4 -15.29 -3.96 -45.24
CA LYS A 4 -15.52 -5.08 -44.34
C LYS A 4 -14.55 -4.93 -43.16
N ASN A 5 -15.07 -4.68 -41.96
CA ASN A 5 -14.32 -4.75 -40.71
C ASN A 5 -13.65 -6.13 -40.61
N LEU A 6 -12.33 -6.15 -40.72
CA LEU A 6 -11.47 -7.27 -40.34
C LEU A 6 -11.04 -6.99 -38.91
N GLY A 7 -11.42 -7.90 -38.02
CA GLY A 7 -11.50 -7.71 -36.57
C GLY A 7 -10.20 -7.26 -35.91
N ASP A 8 -10.42 -6.44 -34.88
CA ASP A 8 -9.49 -6.07 -33.83
C ASP A 8 -9.06 -7.31 -33.04
N GLU A 9 -7.92 -7.91 -33.39
CA GLU A 9 -7.18 -8.78 -32.48
C GLU A 9 -5.84 -8.12 -32.18
N PRO A 10 -5.57 -7.70 -30.93
CA PRO A 10 -4.31 -7.07 -30.60
C PRO A 10 -3.17 -8.09 -30.72
N SER A 11 -2.13 -7.71 -31.45
CA SER A 11 -0.92 -8.52 -31.56
C SER A 11 -0.16 -8.54 -30.24
N THR A 12 -0.03 -9.73 -29.65
CA THR A 12 0.82 -9.96 -28.48
C THR A 12 2.25 -10.22 -28.93
N PHE A 13 3.22 -9.54 -28.31
CA PHE A 13 4.65 -9.82 -28.50
C PHE A 13 5.23 -10.43 -27.22
N ASP A 14 5.86 -11.59 -27.33
CA ASP A 14 6.64 -12.21 -26.25
C ASP A 14 8.07 -11.65 -26.29
N ILE A 15 8.46 -10.89 -25.25
CA ILE A 15 9.87 -10.55 -25.03
C ILE A 15 10.39 -11.45 -23.91
N SER A 16 11.25 -12.40 -24.26
CA SER A 16 11.93 -13.28 -23.31
C SER A 16 13.20 -12.59 -22.79
N VAL A 17 13.14 -12.03 -21.59
CA VAL A 17 14.33 -11.63 -20.84
C VAL A 17 14.65 -12.76 -19.86
N LYS A 18 15.87 -13.31 -19.91
CA LYS A 18 16.26 -14.50 -19.15
C LYS A 18 15.93 -14.35 -17.66
N ASN A 19 15.09 -15.25 -17.15
CA ASN A 19 14.84 -15.61 -15.75
C ASN A 19 13.78 -14.88 -14.89
N VAL A 20 12.79 -14.14 -15.41
CA VAL A 20 11.57 -13.82 -14.61
C VAL A 20 10.33 -13.69 -15.51
N LEU A 21 9.29 -14.47 -15.19
CA LEU A 21 7.84 -14.41 -15.53
C LEU A 21 7.38 -13.88 -16.91
N ARG A 22 6.49 -14.65 -17.56
CA ARG A 22 5.81 -14.27 -18.81
C ARG A 22 4.96 -13.02 -18.60
N LEU A 23 5.29 -11.92 -19.30
CA LEU A 23 4.42 -10.75 -19.43
C LEU A 23 3.56 -10.87 -20.69
N LYS A 24 2.24 -10.76 -20.56
CA LYS A 24 1.36 -10.48 -21.70
C LYS A 24 1.15 -8.97 -21.78
N ILE A 25 1.63 -8.34 -22.84
CA ILE A 25 1.35 -6.94 -23.17
C ILE A 25 0.36 -6.93 -24.35
N VAL A 26 -0.70 -6.15 -24.22
CA VAL A 26 -1.70 -5.92 -25.28
C VAL A 26 -1.47 -4.49 -25.77
N ALA A 27 -1.08 -4.33 -27.03
CA ALA A 27 -0.96 -3.02 -27.66
C ALA A 27 -2.32 -2.60 -28.25
N VAL A 28 -2.75 -1.36 -27.98
CA VAL A 28 -3.89 -0.72 -28.64
C VAL A 28 -3.34 0.47 -29.42
N TRP A 29 -3.63 0.52 -30.72
CA TRP A 29 -3.29 1.67 -31.55
C TRP A 29 -4.32 2.79 -31.33
N VAL A 30 -3.85 4.01 -31.09
CA VAL A 30 -4.69 5.21 -31.15
C VAL A 30 -4.02 6.16 -32.13
N GLU A 31 -4.76 6.59 -33.13
CA GLU A 31 -4.26 7.42 -34.23
C GLU A 31 -3.99 8.85 -33.72
N GLY A 32 -2.76 9.34 -33.91
CA GLY A 32 -2.37 10.71 -33.54
C GLY A 32 -1.71 10.87 -32.16
N SER A 33 -0.40 10.62 -32.13
CA SER A 33 0.55 11.41 -31.33
C SER A 33 0.34 11.52 -29.80
N LYS A 34 0.18 10.40 -29.09
CA LYS A 34 0.77 10.15 -27.75
C LYS A 34 0.44 8.71 -27.32
N LEU A 35 1.47 7.95 -26.98
CA LEU A 35 1.33 6.62 -26.38
C LEU A 35 1.03 6.80 -24.88
N ASP A 36 -0.25 6.88 -24.51
CA ASP A 36 -0.66 6.74 -23.12
C ASP A 36 -0.94 5.25 -22.85
N TYR A 37 -0.02 4.58 -22.16
CA TYR A 37 -0.22 3.21 -21.70
C TYR A 37 -1.21 3.20 -20.52
N ALA A 38 -2.50 3.03 -20.79
CA ALA A 38 -3.49 2.74 -19.75
C ALA A 38 -3.49 1.22 -19.45
N ILE A 39 -2.68 0.82 -18.46
CA ILE A 39 -2.70 -0.55 -17.93
C ILE A 39 -3.97 -0.72 -17.11
N TRP A 40 -5.05 -1.26 -17.70
CA TRP A 40 -6.27 -1.59 -16.97
C TRP A 40 -6.01 -2.78 -16.05
N GLY A 41 -5.76 -2.46 -14.77
CA GLY A 41 -5.37 -3.41 -13.73
C GLY A 41 -3.90 -3.79 -13.89
N ASN A 42 -3.01 -3.22 -13.10
CA ASN A 42 -1.57 -3.48 -13.23
C ASN A 42 -1.15 -4.71 -12.38
N PRO A 43 -0.92 -5.90 -12.98
CA PRO A 43 -0.41 -7.06 -12.26
C PRO A 43 1.07 -6.92 -11.85
N TYR A 44 1.76 -5.84 -12.24
CA TYR A 44 3.16 -5.59 -11.97
C TYR A 44 3.44 -4.10 -11.69
N LEU A 45 3.04 -3.62 -10.52
CA LEU A 45 3.84 -2.61 -9.82
C LEU A 45 5.04 -3.35 -9.21
N THR A 46 6.02 -3.72 -10.03
CA THR A 46 7.25 -4.44 -9.62
C THR A 46 8.34 -3.48 -9.13
N GLY A 47 7.96 -2.24 -8.83
CA GLY A 47 8.83 -1.25 -8.23
C GLY A 47 8.60 -1.12 -6.73
N PRO A 48 9.54 -0.50 -6.02
CA PRO A 48 9.38 -0.24 -4.60
C PRO A 48 8.11 0.58 -4.37
N LYS A 49 7.35 0.23 -3.33
CA LYS A 49 6.18 0.99 -2.91
C LYS A 49 6.62 1.99 -1.85
N ILE A 50 6.37 3.27 -2.10
CA ILE A 50 6.76 4.36 -1.24
C ILE A 50 5.51 5.08 -0.75
N VAL A 51 5.43 5.32 0.56
CA VAL A 51 4.35 6.08 1.19
C VAL A 51 4.96 7.19 2.01
N GLU A 52 4.52 8.43 1.78
CA GLU A 52 5.01 9.63 2.45
C GLU A 52 3.85 10.33 3.15
N MET A 53 3.92 10.43 4.47
CA MET A 53 2.88 11.05 5.30
C MET A 53 3.48 12.06 6.29
N THR A 54 2.95 13.28 6.27
CA THR A 54 3.38 14.36 7.17
C THR A 54 2.48 14.42 8.40
N ILE A 55 3.08 14.57 9.59
CA ILE A 55 2.31 14.70 10.84
C ILE A 55 1.41 15.95 10.79
N GLY A 56 0.12 15.76 11.05
CA GLY A 56 -0.87 16.83 11.06
C GLY A 56 -1.44 17.22 9.69
N ASP A 57 -0.97 16.60 8.61
CA ASP A 57 -1.50 16.80 7.26
C ASP A 57 -2.40 15.63 6.85
N ILE A 58 -3.48 15.92 6.13
CA ILE A 58 -4.37 14.91 5.55
C ILE A 58 -4.00 14.56 4.12
N LYS A 59 -3.09 15.31 3.50
CA LYS A 59 -2.49 14.95 2.23
C LYS A 59 -1.32 14.00 2.46
N TYR A 60 -1.16 13.06 1.54
CA TYR A 60 -0.04 12.12 1.54
C TYR A 60 0.35 11.76 0.11
N ARG A 61 1.55 11.21 -0.08
CA ARG A 61 1.95 10.64 -1.38
C ARG A 61 2.02 9.13 -1.28
N SER A 62 1.50 8.47 -2.32
CA SER A 62 1.71 7.06 -2.61
C SER A 62 2.44 6.98 -3.94
N ASN A 63 3.71 6.58 -3.90
CA ASN A 63 4.65 6.73 -4.99
C ASN A 63 4.62 8.20 -5.50
N ASP A 64 4.31 8.41 -6.78
CA ASP A 64 4.29 9.75 -7.37
C ASP A 64 2.94 10.46 -7.31
N THR A 65 1.94 9.84 -6.69
CA THR A 65 0.56 10.37 -6.64
C THR A 65 0.27 10.99 -5.29
N GLU A 66 -0.15 12.26 -5.28
CA GLU A 66 -0.74 12.91 -4.10
C GLU A 66 -2.20 12.46 -3.93
N LEU A 67 -2.54 12.07 -2.70
CA LEU A 67 -3.83 11.57 -2.29
C LEU A 67 -4.24 12.25 -0.98
N GLU A 68 -5.51 12.12 -0.63
CA GLU A 68 -6.07 12.68 0.60
C GLU A 68 -6.69 11.58 1.45
N MET A 69 -6.49 11.70 2.77
CA MET A 69 -7.11 10.86 3.79
C MET A 69 -8.00 11.70 4.69
N ASP A 70 -8.81 11.05 5.52
CA ASP A 70 -9.78 11.77 6.38
C ASP A 70 -9.30 11.98 7.81
N ILE A 71 -8.09 11.54 8.14
CA ILE A 71 -7.46 11.78 9.44
C ILE A 71 -5.95 11.92 9.29
N ALA A 72 -5.39 12.96 9.90
CA ALA A 72 -3.96 13.19 9.88
C ALA A 72 -3.18 12.20 10.78
N PRO A 73 -1.93 11.85 10.44
CA PRO A 73 -1.07 11.10 11.31
C PRO A 73 -0.63 11.98 12.48
N TYR A 74 -0.24 11.35 13.58
CA TYR A 74 0.17 12.08 14.78
C TYR A 74 1.27 11.35 15.54
N VAL A 75 1.92 12.09 16.43
CA VAL A 75 2.87 11.54 17.40
C VAL A 75 2.21 11.49 18.77
N LYS A 76 2.32 10.35 19.45
CA LYS A 76 1.87 10.16 20.83
C LYS A 76 2.94 9.38 21.58
N SER A 77 3.39 9.92 22.71
CA SER A 77 4.41 9.30 23.56
C SER A 77 5.66 8.85 22.78
N GLY A 78 6.13 9.66 21.84
CA GLY A 78 7.32 9.35 21.03
C GLY A 78 7.11 8.25 19.97
N ARG A 79 5.86 7.90 19.65
CA ARG A 79 5.51 6.95 18.59
C ARG A 79 4.60 7.60 17.57
N THR A 80 4.84 7.25 16.31
CA THR A 80 4.11 7.79 15.17
C THR A 80 2.95 6.88 14.81
N TYR A 81 1.75 7.45 14.77
CA TYR A 81 0.49 6.78 14.52
C TYR A 81 -0.07 7.19 13.16
N LEU A 82 -0.22 6.21 12.28
CA LEU A 82 -0.79 6.40 10.94
C LEU A 82 -2.11 5.62 10.82
N PRO A 83 -3.03 6.08 9.97
CA PRO A 83 -4.26 5.36 9.68
C PRO A 83 -3.94 4.13 8.82
N VAL A 84 -4.11 2.93 9.38
CA VAL A 84 -3.58 1.69 8.80
C VAL A 84 -4.08 1.40 7.39
N ARG A 85 -5.33 1.76 7.08
CA ARG A 85 -5.94 1.47 5.79
C ARG A 85 -5.17 2.11 4.64
N TYR A 86 -4.88 3.41 4.74
CA TYR A 86 -4.17 4.15 3.70
C TYR A 86 -2.75 3.63 3.49
N VAL A 87 -2.05 3.31 4.58
CA VAL A 87 -0.71 2.71 4.48
C VAL A 87 -0.77 1.33 3.85
N ALA A 88 -1.69 0.47 4.31
CA ALA A 88 -1.83 -0.88 3.80
C ALA A 88 -2.16 -0.88 2.31
N GLU A 89 -3.16 -0.10 1.88
CA GLU A 89 -3.56 0.01 0.47
C GLU A 89 -2.40 0.50 -0.41
N ALA A 90 -1.66 1.53 0.04
CA ALA A 90 -0.49 2.03 -0.68
C ALA A 90 0.65 0.99 -0.77
N LEU A 91 0.79 0.11 0.22
CA LEU A 91 1.70 -1.04 0.18
C LEU A 91 1.10 -2.26 -0.55
N GLY A 92 -0.13 -2.19 -1.04
CA GLY A 92 -0.88 -3.30 -1.64
C GLY A 92 -1.20 -4.44 -0.66
N ALA A 93 -1.30 -4.12 0.62
CA ALA A 93 -1.88 -4.96 1.65
C ALA A 93 -3.39 -4.66 1.79
N THR A 94 -4.13 -5.60 2.35
CA THR A 94 -5.58 -5.46 2.63
C THR A 94 -5.82 -5.39 4.13
N VAL A 95 -6.81 -4.59 4.55
CA VAL A 95 -7.21 -4.47 5.96
C VAL A 95 -8.64 -4.98 6.17
N PHE A 96 -8.79 -5.89 7.13
CA PHE A 96 -10.07 -6.37 7.62
C PHE A 96 -10.30 -5.88 9.05
N TRP A 97 -11.54 -5.47 9.34
CA TRP A 97 -11.93 -5.02 10.67
C TRP A 97 -12.96 -5.96 11.27
N ASN A 98 -12.69 -6.43 12.49
CA ASN A 98 -13.66 -7.15 13.31
C ASN A 98 -14.15 -6.25 14.44
N ASN A 99 -15.40 -5.80 14.35
CA ASN A 99 -15.99 -4.90 15.34
C ASN A 99 -16.28 -5.57 16.70
N LYS A 100 -16.52 -6.89 16.73
CA LYS A 100 -16.83 -7.64 17.95
C LYS A 100 -15.59 -7.77 18.83
N THR A 101 -14.46 -8.09 18.22
CA THR A 101 -13.18 -8.28 18.93
C THR A 101 -12.31 -7.03 18.95
N LYS A 102 -12.74 -5.96 18.26
CA LYS A 102 -11.96 -4.73 18.05
C LYS A 102 -10.58 -5.03 17.49
N THR A 103 -10.56 -5.80 16.41
CA THR A 103 -9.33 -6.33 15.82
C THR A 103 -9.18 -5.86 14.38
N ALA A 104 -8.01 -5.31 14.05
CA ALA A 104 -7.58 -5.07 12.68
C ALA A 104 -6.67 -6.21 12.23
N THR A 105 -7.00 -6.81 11.08
CA THR A 105 -6.18 -7.80 10.41
C THR A 105 -5.61 -7.18 9.15
N VAL A 106 -4.28 -7.18 9.01
CA VAL A 106 -3.57 -6.65 7.85
C VAL A 106 -2.96 -7.83 7.10
N ALA A 107 -3.36 -8.05 5.85
CA ALA A 107 -2.85 -9.10 4.98
C ALA A 107 -1.92 -8.49 3.92
N GLY A 108 -0.63 -8.75 4.04
CA GLY A 108 0.41 -8.30 3.10
C GLY A 108 0.43 -9.12 1.82
N ALA A 109 0.96 -8.53 0.74
CA ALA A 109 1.10 -9.20 -0.55
C ALA A 109 2.05 -10.42 -0.52
N ASN A 110 2.97 -10.47 0.45
CA ASN A 110 3.90 -11.59 0.67
C ASN A 110 3.30 -12.74 1.49
N GLY A 111 2.00 -12.72 1.78
CA GLY A 111 1.31 -13.72 2.61
C GLY A 111 1.41 -13.50 4.11
N THR A 112 2.12 -12.45 4.56
CA THR A 112 2.16 -12.07 5.98
C THR A 112 0.78 -11.64 6.46
N VAL A 113 0.33 -12.18 7.60
CA VAL A 113 -0.93 -11.78 8.23
C VAL A 113 -0.66 -11.22 9.62
N LEU A 114 -0.94 -9.94 9.81
CA LEU A 114 -0.82 -9.27 11.09
C LEU A 114 -2.19 -9.14 11.74
N THR A 115 -2.28 -9.41 13.04
CA THR A 115 -3.52 -9.22 13.81
C THR A 115 -3.22 -8.32 15.00
N LEU A 116 -3.92 -7.19 15.06
CA LEU A 116 -3.75 -6.15 16.05
C LEU A 116 -5.08 -5.87 16.74
N THR A 117 -5.11 -5.95 18.07
CA THR A 117 -6.31 -5.66 18.86
C THR A 117 -6.19 -4.29 19.50
N ILE A 118 -7.25 -3.48 19.45
CA ILE A 118 -7.30 -2.15 20.05
C ILE A 118 -6.95 -2.23 21.55
N GLY A 119 -6.01 -1.39 21.99
CA GLY A 119 -5.53 -1.36 23.37
C GLY A 119 -4.51 -2.46 23.76
N SER A 120 -4.29 -3.46 22.91
CA SER A 120 -3.28 -4.50 23.15
C SER A 120 -1.91 -4.08 22.62
N ARG A 121 -0.87 -4.26 23.43
CA ARG A 121 0.53 -4.13 22.99
C ARG A 121 1.06 -5.40 22.31
N ILE A 122 0.29 -6.48 22.26
CA ILE A 122 0.67 -7.70 21.57
C ILE A 122 0.08 -7.67 20.15
N MET A 123 0.96 -7.67 19.15
CA MET A 123 0.62 -7.95 17.76
C MET A 123 0.88 -9.43 17.48
N ARG A 124 -0.02 -10.09 16.75
CA ARG A 124 0.28 -11.41 16.18
C ARG A 124 0.81 -11.23 14.77
N ASN A 125 1.98 -11.77 14.47
CA ASN A 125 2.49 -11.91 13.11
C ASN A 125 2.40 -13.39 12.74
N SER A 126 1.36 -13.74 11.98
CA SER A 126 1.06 -15.12 11.61
C SER A 126 0.94 -16.02 12.87
N ASN A 127 1.97 -16.83 13.16
CA ASN A 127 2.00 -17.74 14.31
C ASN A 127 2.84 -17.24 15.49
N SER A 128 3.46 -16.06 15.39
CA SER A 128 4.27 -15.48 16.47
C SER A 128 3.60 -14.28 17.13
N ASN A 129 3.89 -14.07 18.42
CA ASN A 129 3.49 -12.88 19.16
C ASN A 129 4.67 -11.91 19.23
N VAL A 130 4.41 -10.64 18.91
CA VAL A 130 5.37 -9.55 18.97
C VAL A 130 4.88 -8.54 20.00
N GLN A 131 5.70 -8.27 21.02
CA GLN A 131 5.42 -7.23 22.00
C GLN A 131 5.83 -5.87 21.44
N MET A 132 4.86 -4.98 21.33
CA MET A 132 5.02 -3.58 20.95
C MET A 132 5.12 -2.70 22.19
N ASP A 133 5.70 -1.52 22.04
CA ASP A 133 5.72 -0.48 23.07
C ASP A 133 4.48 0.44 23.06
N ALA A 134 3.78 0.45 21.94
CA ALA A 134 2.56 1.22 21.71
C ALA A 134 1.41 0.31 21.27
N ALA A 135 0.19 0.65 21.69
CA ALA A 135 -1.00 -0.10 21.33
C ALA A 135 -1.75 0.57 20.16
N PRO A 136 -2.42 -0.22 19.29
CA PRO A 136 -3.44 0.26 18.36
C PRO A 136 -4.54 1.04 19.06
N GLU A 137 -5.05 2.09 18.43
CA GLU A 137 -6.19 2.86 18.95
C GLU A 137 -7.17 3.26 17.86
N ILE A 138 -8.39 3.60 18.27
CA ILE A 138 -9.39 4.20 17.38
C ILE A 138 -9.41 5.69 17.67
N ARG A 139 -9.22 6.50 16.63
CA ARG A 139 -9.34 7.96 16.70
C ARG A 139 -10.24 8.43 15.57
N ALA A 140 -11.27 9.22 15.90
CA ALA A 140 -12.26 9.72 14.94
C ALA A 140 -12.79 8.64 13.96
N GLY A 141 -13.07 7.43 14.46
CA GLY A 141 -13.59 6.34 13.63
C GLY A 141 -12.56 5.64 12.73
N ARG A 142 -11.27 5.93 12.89
CA ARG A 142 -10.17 5.30 12.15
C ARG A 142 -9.25 4.52 13.07
N THR A 143 -8.77 3.37 12.59
CA THR A 143 -7.76 2.56 13.29
C THR A 143 -6.39 3.15 13.05
N MET A 144 -5.78 3.63 14.13
CA MET A 144 -4.46 4.24 14.17
C MET A 144 -3.47 3.25 14.78
N LEU A 145 -2.38 2.97 14.07
CA LEU A 145 -1.38 1.99 14.49
C LEU A 145 -0.01 2.63 14.67
N PRO A 146 0.80 2.16 15.65
CA PRO A 146 2.21 2.53 15.73
C PRO A 146 2.94 1.96 14.52
N ILE A 147 3.16 2.80 13.50
CA ILE A 147 3.28 2.30 12.13
C ILE A 147 4.52 1.45 11.88
N ARG A 148 5.62 1.75 12.59
CA ARG A 148 6.89 1.03 12.43
C ARG A 148 6.72 -0.47 12.64
N TRP A 149 6.02 -0.88 13.71
CA TRP A 149 5.77 -2.28 14.01
C TRP A 149 5.04 -3.02 12.89
N VAL A 150 4.09 -2.34 12.25
CA VAL A 150 3.27 -2.91 11.18
C VAL A 150 4.06 -2.97 9.88
N ALA A 151 4.71 -1.86 9.50
CA ALA A 151 5.48 -1.75 8.27
C ALA A 151 6.67 -2.72 8.25
N GLU A 152 7.45 -2.79 9.32
CA GLU A 152 8.60 -3.70 9.41
C GLU A 152 8.16 -5.17 9.34
N ALA A 153 7.05 -5.51 9.99
CA ALA A 153 6.49 -6.86 9.93
C ALA A 153 6.00 -7.23 8.52
N LEU A 154 5.58 -6.25 7.71
CA LEU A 154 5.25 -6.45 6.29
C LEU A 154 6.48 -6.49 5.37
N GLY A 155 7.68 -6.22 5.90
CA GLY A 155 8.94 -6.18 5.14
C GLY A 155 9.32 -4.80 4.62
N ALA A 156 8.62 -3.75 5.04
CA ALA A 156 8.94 -2.37 4.68
C ALA A 156 9.89 -1.72 5.70
N THR A 157 10.63 -0.70 5.27
CA THR A 157 11.39 0.19 6.16
C THR A 157 10.60 1.45 6.47
N VAL A 158 10.91 2.09 7.61
CA VAL A 158 10.27 3.35 8.04
C VAL A 158 11.32 4.38 8.43
N ASP A 159 11.43 5.42 7.62
CA ASP A 159 12.27 6.59 7.87
C ASP A 159 11.46 7.72 8.50
N TRP A 160 12.05 8.42 9.46
CA TRP A 160 11.46 9.59 10.10
C TRP A 160 12.35 10.82 9.90
N ASN A 161 11.82 11.86 9.30
CA ASN A 161 12.45 13.17 9.22
C ASN A 161 11.82 14.11 10.26
N GLN A 162 12.61 14.48 11.28
CA GLN A 162 12.16 15.31 12.40
C GLN A 162 11.79 16.74 11.99
N GLU A 163 12.55 17.35 11.07
CA GLU A 163 12.38 18.75 10.65
C GLU A 163 11.12 18.90 9.79
N ALA A 164 10.98 18.04 8.79
CA ALA A 164 9.81 18.01 7.91
C ALA A 164 8.58 17.35 8.58
N LYS A 165 8.77 16.71 9.74
CA LYS A 165 7.77 15.84 10.39
C LYS A 165 7.19 14.80 9.42
N LEU A 166 8.06 14.23 8.60
CA LEU A 166 7.69 13.35 7.50
C LEU A 166 8.03 11.89 7.85
N VAL A 167 7.07 11.01 7.65
CA VAL A 167 7.26 9.56 7.68
C VAL A 167 7.36 9.07 6.25
N THR A 168 8.43 8.36 5.92
CA THR A 168 8.58 7.67 4.64
C THR A 168 8.62 6.17 4.88
N ILE A 169 7.71 5.43 4.26
CA ILE A 169 7.62 3.98 4.33
C ILE A 169 8.01 3.42 2.96
N LYS A 170 8.94 2.46 2.92
CA LYS A 170 9.43 1.87 1.66
C LYS A 170 9.33 0.36 1.73
N LEU A 171 8.57 -0.25 0.84
CA LEU A 171 8.54 -1.70 0.63
C LEU A 171 9.31 -1.99 -0.67
N PRO A 172 10.46 -2.69 -0.61
CA PRO A 172 11.29 -2.98 -1.79
C PRO A 172 10.65 -3.95 -2.76
#